data_AF-A0A179GAE4-F1
#
_entry.id   AF-A0A179GAE4-F1
#
_cell.length_a   1.000
_cell.length_b   1.000
_cell.length_c   1.000
_cell.angle_alpha   90.00
_cell.angle_beta   90.00
_cell.angle_gamma   90.00
#
_symmetry.space_group_name_H-M   'P 1'
#
loop_
_entity.id
_entity.type
_entity.pdbx_description
1 polymer ?
#
loop_
_entity_poly.entity_id
_entity_poly.type
_entity_poly.pdbx_seq_one_letter_code
_entity_poly.pdbx_strand_id
1 'polypeptide(L)'
;MSVNRLLDYRLSALSMMNALDLDSAECFLAFRAMRSWPKTLLPLFVYGIACYGVFVSVYTLIADRPRKAVGGSCAAPNSWNIPTVPNFSGGNRYAVFLPTFAGHFHYVVSFFQSIRCLCVDHQEIQFKVIVSDSGEAAALRELLDGSEPCGKTFGRWDVPMQNRERPITSVDVVNVYDILPKAFLTSDVARNDTSKLLQELGKFGYQSVKKLAAAIRFNYDSALWLDSESIAVRPFSFRETFEAYVKAPTIFRSMRASTDFMRSIMENSAKVLGRSITSFGPDAWTLESTQWIIEKKVISDMVLQVEGAHERDFWSVWAENGVPFEITMYNLHIMARKLELVDTVFSRYRVMETEREMRHFGLAPAFPGVDFPENAGGFLERVWFFLKRPESQGDLSAFLRRYGQRLVRLDDLNVAPPDVINRFLLDTPIDLIVSGAPPLHEWWVEHPGNITEQAHTTAA
;
A
#
# COMPACT_ATOMS: atom_id res chain seq x y z
N MET A 1 -30.09 -46.57 23.31
CA MET A 1 -30.50 -46.16 21.95
C MET A 1 -30.61 -47.41 21.10
N SER A 2 -31.76 -47.64 20.44
CA SER A 2 -32.02 -48.88 19.70
C SER A 2 -31.19 -48.97 18.41
N VAL A 3 -30.83 -50.20 18.03
CA VAL A 3 -30.00 -50.56 16.87
C VAL A 3 -30.53 -49.98 15.55
N ASN A 4 -31.84 -49.72 15.45
CA ASN A 4 -32.48 -49.16 14.26
C ASN A 4 -32.06 -47.71 13.95
N ARG A 5 -31.77 -46.87 14.95
CA ARG A 5 -31.28 -45.49 14.68
C ARG A 5 -29.84 -45.45 14.19
N LEU A 6 -29.03 -46.46 14.49
CA LEU A 6 -27.63 -46.53 14.05
C LEU A 6 -27.49 -46.93 12.57
N LEU A 7 -28.50 -47.60 12.02
CA LEU A 7 -28.59 -47.94 10.60
C LEU A 7 -28.97 -46.73 9.73
N ASP A 8 -29.88 -45.87 10.20
CA ASP A 8 -30.28 -44.65 9.48
C ASP A 8 -29.15 -43.62 9.33
N TYR A 9 -28.29 -43.48 10.35
CA TYR A 9 -27.11 -42.62 10.27
C TYR A 9 -26.04 -43.16 9.31
N ARG A 10 -25.93 -44.49 9.15
CA ARG A 10 -24.97 -45.10 8.21
C ARG A 10 -25.41 -44.94 6.76
N LEU A 11 -26.70 -45.10 6.48
CA LEU A 11 -27.25 -44.90 5.12
C LEU A 11 -27.18 -43.43 4.70
N SER A 12 -27.41 -42.48 5.62
CA SER A 12 -27.27 -41.05 5.36
C SER A 12 -25.82 -40.63 5.07
N ALA A 13 -24.86 -41.17 5.84
CA ALA A 13 -23.43 -40.89 5.64
C ALA A 13 -22.88 -41.46 4.32
N LEU A 14 -23.29 -42.67 3.92
CA LEU A 14 -22.91 -43.26 2.63
C LEU A 14 -23.51 -42.48 1.44
N SER A 15 -24.73 -41.95 1.57
CA SER A 15 -25.32 -41.10 0.51
C SER A 15 -24.60 -39.74 0.39
N MET A 16 -24.14 -39.16 1.51
CA MET A 16 -23.32 -37.94 1.51
C MET A 16 -21.92 -38.17 0.93
N MET A 17 -21.31 -39.32 1.17
CA MET A 17 -19.98 -39.66 0.64
C MET A 17 -19.99 -39.79 -0.89
N ASN A 18 -21.04 -40.40 -1.47
CA ASN A 18 -21.20 -40.47 -2.92
C ASN A 18 -21.47 -39.10 -3.58
N ALA A 19 -22.02 -38.13 -2.84
CA ALA A 19 -22.28 -36.79 -3.34
C ALA A 19 -21.04 -35.86 -3.31
N LEU A 20 -19.97 -36.27 -2.61
CA LEU A 20 -18.78 -35.46 -2.37
C LEU A 20 -17.51 -35.97 -3.06
N ASP A 21 -17.60 -37.07 -3.82
CA ASP A 21 -16.51 -37.68 -4.61
C ASP A 21 -15.18 -37.84 -3.82
N LEU A 22 -15.31 -38.25 -2.55
CA LEU A 22 -14.17 -38.45 -1.64
C LEU A 22 -13.65 -39.87 -1.76
N ASP A 23 -12.33 -40.01 -1.92
CA ASP A 23 -11.68 -41.30 -2.12
C ASP A 23 -11.89 -42.24 -0.91
N SER A 24 -12.53 -43.38 -1.17
CA SER A 24 -13.15 -44.24 -0.16
C SER A 24 -12.18 -44.86 0.86
N ALA A 25 -10.88 -44.90 0.53
CA ALA A 25 -9.84 -45.52 1.36
C ALA A 25 -9.40 -44.65 2.55
N GLU A 26 -9.26 -43.33 2.36
CA GLU A 26 -8.80 -42.41 3.41
C GLU A 26 -9.89 -42.13 4.45
N CYS A 27 -11.15 -42.06 4.03
CA CYS A 27 -12.28 -41.95 4.94
C CYS A 27 -12.49 -43.22 5.79
N PHE A 28 -12.18 -44.41 5.26
CA PHE A 28 -12.30 -45.67 6.02
C PHE A 28 -11.25 -45.76 7.13
N LEU A 29 -10.04 -45.22 6.89
CA LEU A 29 -8.99 -45.08 7.90
C LEU A 29 -9.38 -44.08 9.00
N ALA A 30 -9.97 -42.94 8.63
CA ALA A 30 -10.52 -41.98 9.59
C ALA A 30 -11.64 -42.60 10.45
N PHE A 31 -12.53 -43.41 9.84
CA PHE A 31 -13.59 -44.11 10.57
C PHE A 31 -13.09 -45.18 11.54
N ARG A 32 -11.97 -45.84 11.20
CA ARG A 32 -11.31 -46.81 12.08
C ARG A 32 -10.62 -46.13 13.26
N ALA A 33 -10.05 -44.94 13.06
CA ALA A 33 -9.48 -44.11 14.11
C ALA A 33 -10.55 -43.54 15.08
N MET A 34 -11.77 -43.31 14.60
CA MET A 34 -12.88 -42.79 15.43
C MET A 34 -13.46 -43.81 16.43
N ARG A 35 -13.11 -45.10 16.34
CA ARG A 35 -13.55 -46.13 17.31
C ARG A 35 -12.96 -45.95 18.70
N SER A 36 -11.84 -45.24 18.83
CA SER A 36 -11.16 -44.99 20.10
C SER A 36 -11.53 -43.65 20.75
N TRP A 37 -12.43 -42.87 20.13
CA TRP A 37 -12.79 -41.55 20.65
C TRP A 37 -13.78 -41.65 21.83
N PRO A 38 -13.62 -40.80 22.86
CA PRO A 38 -14.62 -40.62 23.90
C PRO A 38 -15.99 -40.28 23.29
N LYS A 39 -17.07 -40.92 23.78
CA LYS A 39 -18.44 -40.76 23.27
C LYS A 39 -18.97 -39.31 23.30
N THR A 40 -18.27 -38.42 24.00
CA THR A 40 -18.57 -36.98 24.13
C THR A 40 -18.09 -36.13 22.95
N LEU A 41 -17.14 -36.60 22.13
CA LEU A 41 -16.61 -35.83 20.98
C LEU A 41 -17.34 -36.08 19.66
N LEU A 42 -18.05 -37.21 19.56
CA LEU A 42 -18.79 -37.60 18.37
C LEU A 42 -19.93 -36.61 17.99
N PRO A 43 -20.71 -36.05 18.95
CA PRO A 43 -21.75 -35.08 18.62
C PRO A 43 -21.21 -33.75 18.07
N LEU A 44 -20.05 -33.29 18.56
CA LEU A 44 -19.40 -32.05 18.12
C LEU A 44 -18.89 -32.15 16.68
N PHE A 45 -18.34 -33.31 16.31
CA PHE A 45 -17.86 -33.56 14.95
C PHE A 45 -19.01 -33.66 13.93
N VAL A 46 -20.11 -34.35 14.30
CA VAL A 46 -21.32 -34.42 13.46
C VAL A 46 -21.95 -33.04 13.27
N TYR A 47 -21.95 -32.21 14.32
CA TYR A 47 -22.40 -30.83 14.24
C TYR A 47 -21.51 -29.98 13.34
N GLY A 48 -20.18 -30.17 13.40
CA GLY A 48 -19.21 -29.49 12.53
C GLY A 48 -19.40 -29.82 11.05
N ILE A 49 -19.63 -31.09 10.70
CA ILE A 49 -19.91 -31.52 9.32
C ILE A 49 -21.26 -30.98 8.82
N ALA A 50 -22.29 -30.99 9.68
CA ALA A 50 -23.59 -30.43 9.32
C ALA A 50 -23.52 -28.91 9.05
N CYS A 51 -22.77 -28.16 9.87
CA CYS A 51 -22.53 -26.74 9.65
C CYS A 51 -21.74 -26.48 8.35
N TYR A 52 -20.76 -27.33 8.02
CA TYR A 52 -20.00 -27.23 6.77
C TYR A 52 -20.87 -27.53 5.54
N GLY A 53 -21.73 -28.57 5.60
CA GLY A 53 -22.66 -28.91 4.53
C GLY A 53 -23.70 -27.81 4.25
N VAL A 54 -24.19 -27.14 5.30
CA VAL A 54 -25.08 -25.97 5.17
C VAL A 54 -24.32 -24.80 4.54
N PHE A 55 -23.07 -24.55 4.92
CA PHE A 55 -22.25 -23.48 4.36
C PHE A 55 -21.98 -23.68 2.86
N VAL A 56 -21.64 -24.92 2.44
CA VAL A 56 -21.43 -25.25 1.03
C VAL A 56 -22.73 -25.14 0.22
N SER A 57 -23.86 -25.59 0.78
CA SER A 57 -25.17 -25.52 0.11
C SER A 57 -25.67 -24.10 -0.09
N VAL A 58 -25.44 -23.20 0.89
CA VAL A 58 -25.76 -21.77 0.74
C VAL A 58 -24.83 -21.11 -0.27
N TYR A 59 -23.57 -21.51 -0.34
CA TYR A 59 -22.61 -20.97 -1.31
C TYR A 59 -22.93 -21.40 -2.75
N THR A 60 -23.34 -22.65 -2.98
CA THR A 60 -23.79 -23.13 -4.30
C THR A 60 -25.13 -22.50 -4.71
N LEU A 61 -26.07 -22.28 -3.79
CA LEU A 61 -27.33 -21.56 -4.06
C LEU A 61 -27.13 -20.08 -4.43
N ILE A 62 -26.05 -19.45 -3.95
CA ILE A 62 -25.67 -18.09 -4.34
C ILE A 62 -24.92 -18.08 -5.68
N ALA A 63 -24.16 -19.14 -5.98
CA ALA A 63 -23.42 -19.29 -7.23
C ALA A 63 -24.33 -19.63 -8.44
N ASP A 64 -25.47 -20.28 -8.23
CA ASP A 64 -26.40 -20.76 -9.28
C ASP A 64 -27.48 -19.76 -9.72
N ARG A 65 -27.34 -18.46 -9.42
CA ARG A 65 -28.21 -17.47 -10.08
C ARG A 65 -27.82 -17.32 -11.55
N PRO A 66 -28.75 -17.55 -12.51
CA PRO A 66 -28.44 -17.46 -13.93
C PRO A 66 -28.06 -16.02 -14.31
N ARG A 67 -26.80 -15.83 -14.70
CA ARG A 67 -26.35 -14.60 -15.36
C ARG A 67 -27.05 -14.51 -16.71
N LYS A 68 -27.91 -13.50 -16.88
CA LYS A 68 -28.42 -13.10 -18.20
C LYS A 68 -27.23 -12.85 -19.13
N ALA A 69 -27.21 -13.57 -20.24
CA ALA A 69 -26.25 -13.40 -21.31
C ALA A 69 -26.32 -11.98 -21.86
N VAL A 70 -25.23 -11.23 -21.72
CA VAL A 70 -24.93 -10.08 -22.57
C VAL A 70 -23.85 -10.57 -23.53
N GLY A 71 -24.29 -10.99 -24.71
CA GLY A 71 -23.40 -11.19 -25.85
C GLY A 71 -22.83 -9.84 -26.25
N GLY A 72 -21.57 -9.61 -25.89
CA GLY A 72 -20.77 -8.48 -26.32
C GLY A 72 -19.38 -8.99 -26.61
N SER A 73 -19.03 -9.02 -27.88
CA SER A 73 -17.70 -9.30 -28.43
C SER A 73 -16.59 -8.75 -27.53
N CYS A 74 -15.62 -9.60 -27.17
CA CYS A 74 -14.34 -9.18 -26.58
C CYS A 74 -13.54 -8.40 -27.64
N ALA A 75 -13.92 -7.14 -27.85
CA ALA A 75 -13.07 -6.18 -28.53
C ALA A 75 -11.97 -5.73 -27.57
N ALA A 76 -10.72 -5.78 -28.03
CA ALA A 76 -9.58 -5.18 -27.35
C ALA A 76 -9.85 -3.69 -27.08
N PRO A 77 -9.52 -3.15 -25.88
CA PRO A 77 -9.60 -1.72 -25.65
C PRO A 77 -8.41 -1.05 -26.33
N ASN A 78 -8.54 -0.77 -27.63
CA ASN A 78 -7.69 0.16 -28.36
C ASN A 78 -8.17 1.58 -28.08
N SER A 79 -7.61 2.21 -27.06
CA SER A 79 -7.39 3.66 -26.94
C SER A 79 -6.86 3.92 -25.54
N TRP A 80 -5.68 4.52 -25.42
CA TRP A 80 -5.24 5.18 -24.20
C TRP A 80 -6.21 6.33 -23.94
N ASN A 81 -7.32 6.04 -23.27
CA ASN A 81 -8.26 7.04 -22.81
C ASN A 81 -7.54 7.86 -21.75
N ILE A 82 -7.12 9.07 -22.13
CA ILE A 82 -6.85 10.15 -21.18
C ILE A 82 -8.05 10.17 -20.22
N PRO A 83 -7.87 10.01 -18.90
CA PRO A 83 -8.98 9.96 -17.96
C PRO A 83 -9.88 11.18 -18.18
N THR A 84 -11.13 10.95 -18.61
CA THR A 84 -12.12 12.01 -18.72
C THR A 84 -12.36 12.55 -17.32
N VAL A 85 -12.03 13.84 -17.11
CA VAL A 85 -12.21 14.55 -15.84
C VAL A 85 -13.64 14.35 -15.35
N PRO A 86 -13.88 13.56 -14.30
CA PRO A 86 -15.22 13.34 -13.83
C PRO A 86 -15.69 14.54 -13.01
N ASN A 87 -16.92 14.98 -13.28
CA ASN A 87 -17.51 16.19 -12.71
C ASN A 87 -17.99 15.90 -11.28
N PHE A 88 -17.24 16.32 -10.25
CA PHE A 88 -17.55 15.97 -8.86
C PHE A 88 -17.49 17.17 -7.90
N SER A 89 -18.64 17.82 -7.69
CA SER A 89 -18.85 18.75 -6.59
C SER A 89 -19.42 18.01 -5.36
N GLY A 90 -18.60 17.83 -4.31
CA GLY A 90 -19.00 17.21 -3.03
C GLY A 90 -18.11 16.05 -2.51
N GLY A 91 -16.91 15.86 -3.06
CA GLY A 91 -16.06 14.69 -2.83
C GLY A 91 -15.20 14.69 -1.56
N ASN A 92 -14.60 13.53 -1.29
CA ASN A 92 -13.58 13.32 -0.24
C ASN A 92 -12.43 14.34 -0.36
N ARG A 93 -11.87 14.75 0.78
CA ARG A 93 -10.71 15.62 0.86
C ARG A 93 -9.42 14.79 0.83
N TYR A 94 -8.58 15.08 -0.16
CA TYR A 94 -7.31 14.38 -0.36
C TYR A 94 -6.12 15.29 -0.06
N ALA A 95 -5.10 14.74 0.59
CA ALA A 95 -3.86 15.45 0.88
C ALA A 95 -2.62 14.63 0.55
N VAL A 96 -1.51 15.30 0.27
CA VAL A 96 -0.19 14.69 0.18
C VAL A 96 0.71 15.38 1.20
N PHE A 97 1.32 14.59 2.07
CA PHE A 97 2.27 15.05 3.09
C PHE A 97 3.66 14.64 2.66
N LEU A 98 4.46 15.63 2.28
CA LEU A 98 5.81 15.44 1.77
C LEU A 98 6.81 16.07 2.76
N PRO A 99 7.35 15.32 3.73
CA PRO A 99 8.43 15.81 4.56
C PRO A 99 9.73 15.90 3.74
N THR A 100 10.48 16.98 3.95
CA THR A 100 11.72 17.24 3.21
C THR A 100 12.72 18.05 4.03
N PHE A 101 13.90 18.31 3.45
CA PHE A 101 14.93 19.22 3.96
C PHE A 101 15.70 19.83 2.78
N ALA A 102 16.49 20.88 3.03
CA ALA A 102 17.15 21.67 1.99
C ALA A 102 17.89 20.84 0.92
N GLY A 103 18.59 19.77 1.33
CA GLY A 103 19.33 18.91 0.41
C GLY A 103 18.46 18.18 -0.62
N HIS A 104 17.16 18.02 -0.38
CA HIS A 104 16.23 17.32 -1.27
C HIS A 104 15.33 18.27 -2.08
N PHE A 105 15.51 19.59 -1.99
CA PHE A 105 14.63 20.54 -2.69
C PHE A 105 14.58 20.35 -4.20
N HIS A 106 15.69 19.94 -4.83
CA HIS A 106 15.71 19.64 -6.26
C HIS A 106 14.75 18.49 -6.63
N TYR A 107 14.64 17.45 -5.80
CA TYR A 107 13.65 16.39 -5.99
C TYR A 107 12.23 16.91 -5.82
N VAL A 108 11.99 17.77 -4.82
CA VAL A 108 10.67 18.38 -4.59
C VAL A 108 10.23 19.24 -5.78
N VAL A 109 11.13 20.06 -6.33
CA VAL A 109 10.87 20.87 -7.53
C VAL A 109 10.56 19.98 -8.72
N SER A 110 11.38 18.94 -8.96
CA SER A 110 11.16 17.97 -10.05
C SER A 110 9.81 17.25 -9.91
N PHE A 111 9.47 16.82 -8.69
CA PHE A 111 8.18 16.22 -8.37
C PHE A 111 7.03 17.17 -8.74
N PHE A 112 7.04 18.41 -8.24
CA PHE A 112 5.96 19.36 -8.51
C PHE A 112 5.89 19.78 -9.99
N GLN A 113 7.02 19.82 -10.70
CA GLN A 113 7.02 20.00 -12.15
C GLN A 113 6.30 18.83 -12.85
N SER A 114 6.58 17.58 -12.46
CA SER A 114 5.89 16.41 -13.01
C SER A 114 4.40 16.37 -12.66
N ILE A 115 4.02 16.76 -11.44
CA ILE A 115 2.62 16.88 -11.03
C ILE A 115 1.92 17.95 -11.86
N ARG A 116 2.52 19.13 -12.02
CA ARG A 116 1.98 20.20 -12.87
C ARG A 116 1.73 19.68 -14.28
N CYS A 117 2.67 18.92 -14.86
CA CYS A 117 2.57 18.53 -16.26
C CYS A 117 1.73 17.27 -16.51
N LEU A 118 1.54 16.38 -15.53
CA LEU A 118 0.92 15.06 -15.76
C LEU A 118 -0.32 14.78 -14.88
N CYS A 119 -0.46 15.41 -13.71
CA CYS A 119 -1.61 15.16 -12.85
C CYS A 119 -2.82 15.99 -13.31
N VAL A 120 -3.95 15.36 -13.65
CA VAL A 120 -5.10 16.07 -14.25
C VAL A 120 -5.98 16.79 -13.24
N ASP A 121 -5.86 16.46 -11.95
CA ASP A 121 -6.68 16.96 -10.85
C ASP A 121 -5.84 17.53 -9.69
N HIS A 122 -4.60 17.93 -9.97
CA HIS A 122 -3.67 18.44 -8.96
C HIS A 122 -4.24 19.62 -8.14
N GLN A 123 -5.13 20.44 -8.71
CA GLN A 123 -5.74 21.59 -8.02
C GLN A 123 -6.72 21.20 -6.90
N GLU A 124 -7.19 19.95 -6.90
CA GLU A 124 -8.15 19.43 -5.91
C GLU A 124 -7.45 18.63 -4.79
N ILE A 125 -6.12 18.56 -4.82
CA ILE A 125 -5.29 17.88 -3.83
C ILE A 125 -4.58 18.90 -2.96
N GLN A 126 -4.64 18.70 -1.64
CA GLN A 126 -3.90 19.52 -0.69
C GLN A 126 -2.46 19.04 -0.56
N PHE A 127 -1.53 19.70 -1.23
CA PHE A 127 -0.10 19.43 -1.06
C PHE A 127 0.44 20.19 0.14
N LYS A 128 1.03 19.46 1.09
CA LYS A 128 1.74 20.04 2.23
C LYS A 128 3.18 19.53 2.22
N VAL A 129 4.12 20.45 2.11
CA VAL A 129 5.55 20.16 2.15
C VAL A 129 6.10 20.56 3.50
N ILE A 130 6.55 19.60 4.29
CA ILE A 130 6.96 19.80 5.67
C ILE A 130 8.47 19.98 5.74
N VAL A 131 8.91 21.21 5.98
CA VAL A 131 10.33 21.60 6.09
C VAL A 131 10.76 21.77 7.55
N SER A 132 12.06 21.84 7.78
CA SER A 132 12.66 21.81 9.11
C SER A 132 12.57 23.15 9.85
N ASP A 133 12.66 24.26 9.13
CA ASP A 133 12.72 25.59 9.73
C ASP A 133 12.20 26.68 8.79
N SER A 134 12.23 27.93 9.27
CA SER A 134 11.72 29.08 8.54
C SER A 134 12.56 29.47 7.33
N GLY A 135 13.87 29.22 7.36
CA GLY A 135 14.78 29.48 6.25
C GLY A 135 14.54 28.49 5.11
N GLU A 136 14.44 27.20 5.44
CA GLU A 136 14.03 26.16 4.48
C GLU A 136 12.66 26.47 3.85
N ALA A 137 11.70 26.97 4.65
CA ALA A 137 10.39 27.34 4.13
C ALA A 137 10.44 28.48 3.11
N ALA A 138 11.26 29.50 3.36
CA ALA A 138 11.42 30.62 2.44
C ALA A 138 12.13 30.18 1.15
N ALA A 139 13.25 29.46 1.28
CA ALA A 139 14.03 28.98 0.16
C ALA A 139 13.23 28.03 -0.76
N LEU A 140 12.45 27.12 -0.18
CA LEU A 140 11.64 26.22 -1.00
C LEU A 140 10.50 26.96 -1.73
N ARG A 141 9.87 27.95 -1.08
CA ARG A 141 8.83 28.76 -1.76
C ARG A 141 9.40 29.50 -2.96
N GLU A 142 10.58 30.12 -2.81
CA GLU A 142 11.26 30.80 -3.91
C GLU A 142 11.54 29.84 -5.09
N LEU A 143 12.00 28.62 -4.80
CA LEU A 143 12.23 27.60 -5.83
C LEU A 143 10.93 27.17 -6.54
N LEU A 144 9.84 26.99 -5.78
CA LEU A 144 8.55 26.60 -6.35
C LEU A 144 7.90 27.74 -7.16
N ASP A 145 8.07 28.99 -6.74
CA ASP A 145 7.58 30.16 -7.47
C ASP A 145 8.33 30.35 -8.80
N GLY A 146 9.58 29.90 -8.88
CA GLY A 146 10.40 29.88 -10.11
C GLY A 146 10.12 28.73 -11.07
N SER A 147 9.07 27.92 -10.87
CA SER A 147 8.81 26.73 -11.68
C SER A 147 8.41 27.04 -13.13
N GLU A 148 9.07 26.39 -14.08
CA GLU A 148 8.83 26.57 -15.51
C GLU A 148 7.42 26.13 -15.96
N PRO A 149 6.77 26.86 -16.88
CA PRO A 149 5.55 26.40 -17.54
C PRO A 149 5.72 25.03 -18.21
N CYS A 150 4.66 24.22 -18.25
CA CYS A 150 4.69 22.97 -18.98
C CYS A 150 4.67 23.23 -20.50
N GLY A 151 5.57 22.57 -21.23
CA GLY A 151 5.57 22.58 -22.69
C GLY A 151 4.40 21.80 -23.31
N LYS A 152 4.49 21.55 -24.61
CA LYS A 152 3.54 20.65 -25.29
C LYS A 152 3.68 19.21 -24.82
N THR A 153 4.89 18.81 -24.49
CA THR A 153 5.23 17.47 -23.99
C THR A 153 6.00 17.57 -22.69
N PHE A 154 5.95 16.50 -21.90
CA PHE A 154 6.78 16.30 -20.70
C PHE A 154 7.27 14.86 -20.68
N GLY A 155 8.58 14.67 -20.88
CA GLY A 155 9.13 13.39 -21.30
C GLY A 155 8.45 12.90 -22.57
N ARG A 156 7.90 11.69 -22.53
CA ARG A 156 7.20 11.06 -23.67
C ARG A 156 5.71 11.42 -23.80
N TRP A 157 5.14 12.17 -22.86
CA TRP A 157 3.70 12.38 -22.78
C TRP A 157 3.29 13.73 -23.33
N ASP A 158 2.16 13.77 -24.03
CA ASP A 158 1.46 15.01 -24.28
C ASP A 158 0.93 15.58 -22.96
N VAL A 159 1.30 16.82 -22.67
CA VAL A 159 0.80 17.53 -21.48
C VAL A 159 -0.68 17.84 -21.69
N PRO A 160 -1.59 17.46 -20.77
CA PRO A 160 -3.01 17.81 -20.87
C PRO A 160 -3.20 19.31 -21.06
N MET A 161 -4.08 19.73 -21.98
CA MET A 161 -4.27 21.15 -22.31
C MET A 161 -4.55 22.02 -21.09
N GLN A 162 -5.40 21.54 -20.19
CA GLN A 162 -5.74 22.20 -18.93
C GLN A 162 -4.51 22.46 -18.03
N ASN A 163 -3.49 21.60 -18.07
CA ASN A 163 -2.29 21.74 -17.26
C ASN A 163 -1.30 22.77 -17.84
N ARG A 164 -1.35 23.02 -19.16
CA ARG A 164 -0.54 24.06 -19.82
C ARG A 164 -1.02 25.46 -19.46
N GLU A 165 -2.33 25.60 -19.29
CA GLU A 165 -2.99 26.90 -19.05
C GLU A 165 -3.10 27.24 -17.56
N ARG A 166 -2.97 26.26 -16.67
CA ARG A 166 -3.15 26.44 -15.22
C ARG A 166 -1.82 26.68 -14.50
N PRO A 167 -1.81 27.54 -13.48
CA PRO A 167 -0.68 27.65 -12.56
C PRO A 167 -0.56 26.37 -11.71
N ILE A 168 0.62 26.17 -11.11
CA ILE A 168 0.84 25.15 -10.07
C ILE A 168 -0.23 25.28 -8.97
N THR A 169 -0.70 24.14 -8.44
CA THR A 169 -1.55 24.13 -7.25
C THR A 169 -0.84 24.87 -6.13
N SER A 170 -1.56 25.66 -5.33
CA SER A 170 -1.02 26.23 -4.11
C SER A 170 -0.39 25.12 -3.25
N VAL A 171 0.95 25.08 -3.20
CA VAL A 171 1.71 24.18 -2.34
C VAL A 171 1.85 24.86 -0.98
N ASP A 172 1.35 24.21 0.06
CA ASP A 172 1.49 24.70 1.43
C ASP A 172 2.83 24.25 1.99
N VAL A 173 3.82 25.15 1.99
CA VAL A 173 5.12 24.91 2.64
C VAL A 173 4.96 25.15 4.14
N VAL A 174 4.99 24.08 4.91
CA VAL A 174 4.73 24.04 6.35
C VAL A 174 6.04 23.91 7.10
N ASN A 175 6.32 24.85 7.99
CA ASN A 175 7.40 24.70 8.95
C ASN A 175 6.98 23.68 10.01
N VAL A 176 7.78 22.62 10.23
CA VAL A 176 7.47 21.57 11.19
C VAL A 176 7.19 22.15 12.58
N TYR A 177 7.90 23.21 13.00
CA TYR A 177 7.69 23.86 14.30
C TYR A 177 6.23 24.28 14.53
N ASP A 178 5.54 24.74 13.48
CA ASP A 178 4.16 25.21 13.54
C ASP A 178 3.13 24.07 13.74
N ILE A 179 3.57 22.81 13.56
CA ILE A 179 2.76 21.61 13.71
C ILE A 179 3.33 20.62 14.73
N LEU A 180 4.46 20.95 15.37
CA LEU A 180 5.06 20.11 16.39
C LEU A 180 4.11 19.95 17.58
N PRO A 181 4.02 18.74 18.16
CA PRO A 181 3.31 18.55 19.41
C PRO A 181 4.06 19.23 20.56
N LYS A 182 3.33 19.59 21.61
CA LYS A 182 3.89 20.27 22.79
C LYS A 182 5.04 19.51 23.44
N ALA A 183 5.01 18.17 23.39
CA ALA A 183 6.08 17.31 23.92
C ALA A 183 7.46 17.58 23.30
N PHE A 184 7.51 18.13 22.07
CA PHE A 184 8.76 18.45 21.38
C PHE A 184 9.09 19.95 21.34
N LEU A 185 8.27 20.80 21.98
CA LEU A 185 8.52 22.25 22.07
C LEU A 185 9.30 22.57 23.36
N THR A 186 10.60 22.26 23.37
CA THR A 186 11.52 22.59 24.46
C THR A 186 12.13 23.99 24.28
N SER A 187 12.89 24.48 25.28
CA SER A 187 13.54 25.81 25.21
C SER A 187 14.53 25.97 24.06
N ASP A 188 15.05 24.84 23.56
CA ASP A 188 16.15 24.79 22.58
C ASP A 188 15.65 24.46 21.17
N VAL A 189 14.33 24.32 21.00
CA VAL A 189 13.68 24.14 19.70
C VAL A 189 12.99 25.45 19.34
N ALA A 190 13.37 26.03 18.20
CA ALA A 190 12.85 27.30 17.74
C ALA A 190 12.29 27.20 16.32
N ARG A 191 11.44 28.16 15.94
CA ARG A 191 10.83 28.19 14.61
C ARG A 191 11.85 28.34 13.47
N ASN A 192 13.00 28.95 13.76
CA ASN A 192 14.11 29.11 12.82
C ASN A 192 15.18 28.02 12.95
N ASP A 193 15.07 27.12 13.94
CA ASP A 193 16.05 26.05 14.16
C ASP A 193 15.44 24.88 14.95
N THR A 194 15.28 23.75 14.27
CA THR A 194 14.82 22.48 14.85
C THR A 194 15.94 21.43 14.89
N SER A 195 17.20 21.83 14.68
CA SER A 195 18.36 20.93 14.63
C SER A 195 18.53 20.12 15.93
N LYS A 196 18.19 20.72 17.07
CA LYS A 196 18.18 20.03 18.37
C LYS A 196 17.26 18.81 18.38
N LEU A 197 16.07 18.93 17.80
CA LEU A 197 15.12 17.82 17.69
C LEU A 197 15.65 16.73 16.75
N LEU A 198 16.29 17.10 15.65
CA LEU A 198 16.97 16.15 14.76
C LEU A 198 18.12 15.42 15.46
N GLN A 199 18.90 16.12 16.29
CA GLN A 199 20.01 15.53 17.04
C GLN A 199 19.51 14.47 18.04
N GLU A 200 18.40 14.75 18.72
CA GLU A 200 17.85 13.86 19.75
C GLU A 200 17.11 12.65 19.16
N LEU A 201 16.32 12.85 18.11
CA LEU A 201 15.53 11.78 17.49
C LEU A 201 16.30 11.00 16.41
N GLY A 202 17.40 11.56 15.91
CA GLY A 202 18.06 11.09 14.71
C GLY A 202 17.21 11.29 13.44
N LYS A 203 17.81 10.98 12.28
CA LYS A 203 17.19 11.19 10.96
C LYS A 203 15.81 10.55 10.85
N PHE A 204 15.69 9.26 11.19
CA PHE A 204 14.45 8.53 10.98
C PHE A 204 13.33 9.05 11.87
N GLY A 205 13.59 9.27 13.16
CA GLY A 205 12.57 9.76 14.08
C GLY A 205 12.09 11.16 13.77
N TYR A 206 13.02 12.02 13.36
CA TYR A 206 12.67 13.36 12.93
C TYR A 206 11.75 13.34 11.70
N GLN A 207 11.98 12.45 10.73
CA GLN A 207 11.09 12.29 9.57
C GLN A 207 9.74 11.67 9.97
N SER A 208 9.72 10.68 10.87
CA SER A 208 8.48 10.09 11.40
C SER A 208 7.62 11.15 12.10
N VAL A 209 8.22 12.03 12.90
CA VAL A 209 7.53 13.14 13.56
C VAL A 209 6.92 14.09 12.54
N LYS A 210 7.65 14.48 11.48
CA LYS A 210 7.09 15.32 10.41
C LYS A 210 5.83 14.70 9.79
N LYS A 211 5.87 13.39 9.48
CA LYS A 211 4.76 12.65 8.88
C LYS A 211 3.56 12.53 9.82
N LEU A 212 3.78 12.10 11.07
CA LEU A 212 2.71 11.92 12.05
C LEU A 212 2.11 13.26 12.51
N ALA A 213 2.93 14.29 12.74
CA ALA A 213 2.45 15.62 13.10
C ALA A 213 1.53 16.18 12.02
N ALA A 214 1.90 16.06 10.75
CA ALA A 214 1.03 16.46 9.65
C ALA A 214 -0.28 15.65 9.61
N ALA A 215 -0.19 14.32 9.73
CA ALA A 215 -1.34 13.43 9.73
C ALA A 215 -2.32 13.69 10.88
N ILE A 216 -1.82 14.09 12.06
CA ILE A 216 -2.64 14.42 13.22
C ILE A 216 -3.21 15.85 13.10
N ARG A 217 -2.42 16.82 12.64
CA ARG A 217 -2.79 18.24 12.65
C ARG A 217 -3.80 18.65 11.58
N PHE A 218 -3.69 18.09 10.37
CA PHE A 218 -4.45 18.56 9.22
C PHE A 218 -5.75 17.80 9.00
N ASN A 219 -6.69 18.46 8.30
CA ASN A 219 -8.00 17.93 7.97
C ASN A 219 -7.97 17.32 6.56
N TYR A 220 -8.27 16.04 6.47
CA TYR A 220 -8.38 15.26 5.25
C TYR A 220 -9.29 14.06 5.53
N ASP A 221 -9.71 13.37 4.48
CA ASP A 221 -10.38 12.08 4.60
C ASP A 221 -9.38 10.95 4.26
N SER A 222 -8.59 11.13 3.19
CA SER A 222 -7.43 10.30 2.88
C SER A 222 -6.20 11.15 2.55
N ALA A 223 -5.02 10.71 2.96
CA ALA A 223 -3.77 11.37 2.67
C ALA A 223 -2.70 10.37 2.22
N LEU A 224 -1.68 10.85 1.51
CA LEU A 224 -0.51 10.07 1.13
C LEU A 224 0.71 10.61 1.88
N TRP A 225 1.41 9.77 2.65
CA TRP A 225 2.78 10.07 3.04
C TRP A 225 3.71 9.78 1.86
N LEU A 226 4.48 10.78 1.46
CA LEU A 226 5.32 10.70 0.27
C LEU A 226 6.74 11.17 0.59
N ASP A 227 7.74 10.36 0.27
CA ASP A 227 9.12 10.81 0.36
C ASP A 227 9.45 11.83 -0.76
N SER A 228 10.46 12.67 -0.55
CA SER A 228 10.77 13.78 -1.46
C SER A 228 11.19 13.33 -2.85
N GLU A 229 11.81 12.15 -2.95
CA GLU A 229 12.35 11.55 -4.15
C GLU A 229 11.25 10.81 -4.93
N SER A 230 10.28 11.58 -5.44
CA SER A 230 9.11 11.08 -6.16
C SER A 230 8.94 11.76 -7.52
N ILE A 231 8.39 11.05 -8.51
CA ILE A 231 8.12 11.59 -9.85
C ILE A 231 6.86 10.96 -10.45
N ALA A 232 6.06 11.74 -11.18
CA ALA A 232 4.91 11.21 -11.92
C ALA A 232 5.36 10.46 -13.17
N VAL A 233 4.84 9.25 -13.37
CA VAL A 233 5.25 8.40 -14.50
C VAL A 233 4.49 8.75 -15.77
N ARG A 234 3.19 9.01 -15.66
CA ARG A 234 2.25 9.16 -16.77
C ARG A 234 1.12 10.12 -16.41
N PRO A 235 0.32 10.61 -17.38
CA PRO A 235 -0.89 11.35 -17.07
C PRO A 235 -1.82 10.55 -16.16
N PHE A 236 -2.23 11.12 -15.02
CA PHE A 236 -2.99 10.41 -13.99
C PHE A 236 -3.88 11.34 -13.17
N SER A 237 -4.80 10.77 -12.40
CA SER A 237 -5.62 11.46 -11.40
C SER A 237 -5.27 10.97 -10.00
N PHE A 238 -4.89 11.88 -9.11
CA PHE A 238 -4.65 11.54 -7.70
C PHE A 238 -5.90 10.99 -7.04
N ARG A 239 -7.09 11.51 -7.36
CA ARG A 239 -8.34 10.98 -6.82
C ARG A 239 -8.55 9.53 -7.22
N GLU A 240 -8.30 9.19 -8.48
CA GLU A 240 -8.36 7.80 -8.92
C GLU A 240 -7.35 6.93 -8.18
N THR A 241 -6.14 7.43 -7.92
CA THR A 241 -5.13 6.77 -7.09
C THR A 241 -5.65 6.48 -5.68
N PHE A 242 -6.22 7.49 -5.01
CA PHE A 242 -6.79 7.34 -3.67
C PHE A 242 -7.99 6.39 -3.65
N GLU A 243 -8.95 6.56 -4.55
CA GLU A 243 -10.18 5.77 -4.62
C GLU A 243 -9.90 4.30 -4.91
N ALA A 244 -8.95 4.01 -5.80
CA ALA A 244 -8.52 2.65 -6.08
C ALA A 244 -8.01 1.94 -4.83
N TYR A 245 -7.23 2.64 -3.98
CA TYR A 245 -6.78 2.09 -2.71
C TYR A 245 -7.90 1.97 -1.69
N VAL A 246 -8.64 3.05 -1.41
CA VAL A 246 -9.65 3.13 -0.35
C VAL A 246 -10.80 2.13 -0.58
N LYS A 247 -11.09 1.78 -1.83
CA LYS A 247 -12.11 0.76 -2.19
C LYS A 247 -11.74 -0.64 -1.69
N ALA A 248 -10.46 -0.99 -1.67
CA ALA A 248 -9.99 -2.32 -1.28
C ALA A 248 -8.59 -2.25 -0.66
N PRO A 249 -8.42 -1.54 0.47
CA PRO A 249 -7.10 -1.19 0.97
C PRO A 249 -6.39 -2.45 1.43
N THR A 250 -5.08 -2.50 1.16
CA THR A 250 -4.27 -3.69 1.40
C THR A 250 -3.06 -3.31 2.21
N ILE A 251 -2.85 -4.03 3.31
CA ILE A 251 -1.63 -4.04 4.09
C ILE A 251 -0.88 -5.30 3.70
N PHE A 252 0.31 -5.11 3.17
CA PHE A 252 1.24 -6.19 2.91
C PHE A 252 2.10 -6.41 4.14
N ARG A 253 2.27 -7.67 4.52
CA ARG A 253 3.17 -8.08 5.58
C ARG A 253 4.05 -9.24 5.12
N SER A 254 5.19 -9.37 5.75
CA SER A 254 6.12 -10.49 5.58
C SER A 254 6.51 -11.00 6.96
N MET A 255 6.99 -12.24 7.02
CA MET A 255 7.51 -12.89 8.24
C MET A 255 9.04 -12.96 8.18
N ARG A 256 9.67 -11.83 7.82
CA ARG A 256 11.07 -11.74 7.43
C ARG A 256 11.78 -10.50 7.96
N ALA A 257 11.42 -10.01 9.15
CA ALA A 257 12.24 -9.03 9.83
C ALA A 257 13.64 -9.64 10.12
N SER A 258 14.58 -9.43 9.19
CA SER A 258 15.84 -10.18 9.10
C SER A 258 17.01 -9.49 9.80
N THR A 259 16.84 -8.22 10.18
CA THR A 259 17.86 -7.41 10.86
C THR A 259 17.36 -6.91 12.21
N ASP A 260 18.28 -6.64 13.13
CA ASP A 260 17.96 -6.04 14.43
C ASP A 260 17.28 -4.68 14.29
N PHE A 261 17.64 -3.93 13.26
CA PHE A 261 17.00 -2.65 12.96
C PHE A 261 15.53 -2.81 12.58
N MET A 262 15.21 -3.75 11.67
CA MET A 262 13.82 -4.04 11.28
C MET A 262 12.99 -4.53 12.47
N ARG A 263 13.55 -5.44 13.28
CA ARG A 263 12.89 -5.95 14.49
C ARG A 263 12.64 -4.84 15.50
N SER A 264 13.63 -3.98 15.74
CA SER A 264 13.52 -2.82 16.62
C SER A 264 12.41 -1.87 16.17
N ILE A 265 12.32 -1.52 14.88
CA ILE A 265 11.23 -0.66 14.36
C ILE A 265 9.85 -1.26 14.68
N MET A 266 9.67 -2.55 14.44
CA MET A 266 8.39 -3.24 14.62
C MET A 266 8.05 -3.39 16.11
N GLU A 267 9.02 -3.73 16.96
CA GLU A 267 8.88 -3.78 18.41
C GLU A 267 8.51 -2.43 19.00
N ASN A 268 9.23 -1.38 18.62
CA ASN A 268 9.00 -0.02 19.09
C ASN A 268 7.62 0.49 18.66
N SER A 269 7.21 0.18 17.42
CA SER A 269 5.86 0.48 16.93
C SER A 269 4.79 -0.25 17.75
N ALA A 270 4.98 -1.54 18.03
CA ALA A 270 4.05 -2.32 18.84
C ALA A 270 3.96 -1.80 20.29
N LYS A 271 5.09 -1.42 20.90
CA LYS A 271 5.13 -0.86 22.26
C LYS A 271 4.35 0.45 22.36
N VAL A 272 4.49 1.35 21.40
CA VAL A 272 3.67 2.58 21.37
C VAL A 272 2.18 2.24 21.30
N LEU A 273 1.79 1.23 20.53
CA LEU A 273 0.41 0.75 20.46
C LEU A 273 -0.07 0.01 21.73
N GLY A 274 0.75 -0.09 22.78
CA GLY A 274 0.42 -0.80 24.02
C GLY A 274 0.41 -2.32 23.86
N ARG A 275 1.23 -2.84 22.93
CA ARG A 275 1.23 -4.25 22.52
C ARG A 275 2.62 -4.84 22.47
N SER A 276 2.67 -6.17 22.49
CA SER A 276 3.87 -6.93 22.18
C SER A 276 3.92 -7.25 20.67
N ILE A 277 5.13 -7.24 20.09
CA ILE A 277 5.33 -7.70 18.70
C ILE A 277 4.88 -9.16 18.51
N THR A 278 4.92 -9.97 19.57
CA THR A 278 4.48 -11.37 19.53
C THR A 278 3.00 -11.52 19.14
N SER A 279 2.17 -10.50 19.38
CA SER A 279 0.75 -10.48 18.96
C SER A 279 0.59 -10.45 17.44
N PHE A 280 1.62 -10.02 16.71
CA PHE A 280 1.63 -9.92 15.25
C PHE A 280 2.51 -10.98 14.58
N GLY A 281 3.33 -11.66 15.37
CA GLY A 281 4.44 -12.51 14.93
C GLY A 281 5.78 -11.82 15.20
N PRO A 282 6.74 -12.48 15.86
CA PRO A 282 8.00 -11.85 16.27
C PRO A 282 8.83 -11.32 15.10
N ASP A 283 8.71 -11.97 13.94
CA ASP A 283 9.43 -11.57 12.71
C ASP A 283 8.53 -10.80 11.72
N ALA A 284 7.39 -10.28 12.19
CA ALA A 284 6.47 -9.52 11.35
C ALA A 284 7.15 -8.26 10.81
N TRP A 285 7.01 -8.03 9.52
CA TRP A 285 7.45 -6.83 8.83
C TRP A 285 6.29 -6.27 8.02
N THR A 286 6.01 -4.96 8.14
CA THR A 286 4.83 -4.34 7.50
C THR A 286 5.18 -3.17 6.58
N LEU A 287 6.48 -2.86 6.41
CA LEU A 287 6.96 -1.88 5.44
C LEU A 287 7.27 -2.60 4.11
N GLU A 288 6.23 -3.16 3.50
CA GLU A 288 6.31 -3.89 2.23
C GLU A 288 5.83 -3.02 1.06
N SER A 289 4.79 -2.21 1.24
CA SER A 289 4.26 -1.34 0.18
C SER A 289 4.80 0.07 0.33
N THR A 290 5.06 0.79 -0.77
CA THR A 290 5.32 2.23 -0.78
C THR A 290 4.07 3.08 -1.03
N GLN A 291 2.90 2.43 -1.22
CA GLN A 291 1.61 3.10 -1.29
C GLN A 291 1.09 3.42 0.13
N TRP A 292 1.70 4.41 0.78
CA TRP A 292 1.38 4.85 2.15
C TRP A 292 0.18 5.79 2.21
N ILE A 293 -0.95 5.31 1.69
CA ILE A 293 -2.22 6.02 1.77
C ILE A 293 -2.85 5.74 3.14
N ILE A 294 -3.05 6.82 3.89
CA ILE A 294 -3.61 6.81 5.24
C ILE A 294 -4.99 7.46 5.27
N GLU A 295 -5.80 7.09 6.25
CA GLU A 295 -7.13 7.67 6.46
C GLU A 295 -7.23 8.35 7.81
N LYS A 296 -7.85 9.54 7.84
CA LYS A 296 -7.89 10.36 9.04
C LYS A 296 -8.54 9.62 10.21
N LYS A 297 -9.60 8.86 9.94
CA LYS A 297 -10.31 8.06 10.94
C LYS A 297 -9.40 7.01 11.60
N VAL A 298 -8.51 6.40 10.84
CA VAL A 298 -7.55 5.42 11.37
C VAL A 298 -6.49 6.11 12.23
N ILE A 299 -5.95 7.25 11.77
CA ILE A 299 -4.98 8.04 12.55
C ILE A 299 -5.59 8.51 13.87
N SER A 300 -6.81 9.03 13.83
CA SER A 300 -7.52 9.48 15.04
C SER A 300 -7.82 8.33 16.01
N ASP A 301 -8.28 7.16 15.53
CA ASP A 301 -8.48 5.99 16.39
C ASP A 301 -7.13 5.50 16.97
N MET A 302 -6.06 5.47 16.18
CA MET A 302 -4.72 5.09 16.64
C MET A 302 -4.25 5.97 17.80
N VAL A 303 -4.35 7.29 17.67
CA VAL A 303 -4.00 8.23 18.74
C VAL A 303 -4.81 7.95 20.00
N LEU A 304 -6.15 7.84 19.88
CA LEU A 304 -7.03 7.59 21.02
C LEU A 304 -6.75 6.23 21.70
N GLN A 305 -6.45 5.18 20.93
CA GLN A 305 -6.14 3.87 21.49
C GLN A 305 -4.80 3.87 22.23
N VAL A 306 -3.79 4.59 21.72
CA VAL A 306 -2.52 4.76 22.44
C VAL A 306 -2.74 5.53 23.75
N GLU A 307 -3.46 6.65 23.70
CA GLU A 307 -3.72 7.44 24.89
C GLU A 307 -4.52 6.68 25.94
N GLY A 308 -5.51 5.89 25.51
CA GLY A 308 -6.29 5.03 26.40
C GLY A 308 -5.49 3.85 26.96
N ALA A 309 -4.62 3.21 26.17
CA ALA A 309 -3.84 2.06 26.61
C ALA A 309 -2.73 2.42 27.61
N HIS A 310 -2.17 3.63 27.50
CA HIS A 310 -1.07 4.10 28.35
C HIS A 310 -1.50 5.12 29.40
N GLU A 311 -2.75 5.60 29.36
CA GLU A 311 -3.28 6.68 30.21
C GLU A 311 -2.43 7.97 30.14
N ARG A 312 -1.85 8.26 28.97
CA ARG A 312 -0.87 9.32 28.74
C ARG A 312 -1.02 9.91 27.34
N ASP A 313 -0.53 11.14 27.12
CA ASP A 313 -0.49 11.75 25.78
C ASP A 313 0.29 10.89 24.78
N PHE A 314 -0.25 10.79 23.55
CA PHE A 314 0.32 10.01 22.45
C PHE A 314 1.80 10.32 22.21
N TRP A 315 2.18 11.59 22.20
CA TRP A 315 3.54 11.98 21.83
C TRP A 315 4.57 11.68 22.92
N SER A 316 4.16 11.79 24.18
CA SER A 316 4.97 11.36 25.33
C SER A 316 5.26 9.86 25.25
N VAL A 317 4.24 9.04 24.95
CA VAL A 317 4.42 7.59 24.76
C VAL A 317 5.30 7.30 23.54
N TRP A 318 5.07 7.99 22.43
CA TRP A 318 5.84 7.83 21.20
C TRP A 318 7.33 8.09 21.42
N ALA A 319 7.67 9.19 22.11
CA ALA A 319 9.05 9.62 22.35
C ALA A 319 9.85 8.62 23.21
N GLU A 320 9.21 7.94 24.15
CA GLU A 320 9.87 7.01 25.08
C GLU A 320 10.15 5.62 24.48
N ASN A 321 9.56 5.29 23.33
CA ASN A 321 9.56 3.95 22.78
C ASN A 321 10.42 3.78 21.53
N GLY A 322 11.59 4.43 21.46
CA GLY A 322 12.66 4.00 20.54
C GLY A 322 12.45 4.32 19.06
N VAL A 323 11.79 5.44 18.73
CA VAL A 323 11.65 5.94 17.35
C VAL A 323 10.93 4.94 16.42
N PRO A 324 9.62 4.71 16.64
CA PRO A 324 8.84 3.87 15.74
C PRO A 324 8.65 4.55 14.37
N PHE A 325 8.39 3.74 13.34
CA PHE A 325 8.00 4.27 12.03
C PHE A 325 6.48 4.44 11.99
N GLU A 326 6.05 5.56 11.43
CA GLU A 326 4.65 5.96 11.39
C GLU A 326 3.77 4.97 10.63
N ILE A 327 4.29 4.44 9.52
CA ILE A 327 3.54 3.50 8.66
C ILE A 327 3.51 2.10 9.27
N THR A 328 4.55 1.68 10.00
CA THR A 328 4.52 0.40 10.72
C THR A 328 3.53 0.47 11.87
N MET A 329 3.49 1.59 12.62
CA MET A 329 2.43 1.82 13.60
C MET A 329 1.04 1.78 12.97
N TYR A 330 0.83 2.50 11.86
CA TYR A 330 -0.45 2.52 11.15
C TYR A 330 -0.90 1.12 10.74
N ASN A 331 0.00 0.33 10.15
CA ASN A 331 -0.29 -1.02 9.68
C ASN A 331 -0.59 -1.99 10.84
N LEU A 332 0.24 -1.97 11.88
CA LEU A 332 0.03 -2.79 13.08
C LEU A 332 -1.28 -2.43 13.80
N HIS A 333 -1.61 -1.14 13.86
CA HIS A 333 -2.88 -0.67 14.43
C HIS A 333 -4.06 -1.28 13.70
N ILE A 334 -4.11 -1.17 12.37
CA ILE A 334 -5.20 -1.78 11.58
C ILE A 334 -5.25 -3.29 11.80
N MET A 335 -4.11 -3.99 11.77
CA MET A 335 -4.05 -5.43 12.00
C MET A 335 -4.66 -5.81 13.36
N ALA A 336 -4.38 -5.05 14.41
CA ALA A 336 -4.96 -5.27 15.73
C ALA A 336 -6.47 -4.98 15.76
N ARG A 337 -6.90 -3.82 15.25
CA ARG A 337 -8.31 -3.42 15.27
C ARG A 337 -9.20 -4.37 14.48
N LYS A 338 -8.70 -4.97 13.40
CA LYS A 338 -9.40 -6.02 12.66
C LYS A 338 -9.73 -7.27 13.48
N LEU A 339 -8.92 -7.58 14.48
CA LEU A 339 -9.15 -8.73 15.37
C LEU A 339 -10.10 -8.38 16.53
N GLU A 340 -10.17 -7.09 16.88
CA GLU A 340 -10.94 -6.60 18.01
C GLU A 340 -12.35 -6.15 17.62
N LEU A 341 -12.51 -5.65 16.40
CA LEU A 341 -13.72 -4.98 15.94
C LEU A 341 -14.22 -5.49 14.60
N VAL A 342 -15.53 -5.36 14.43
CA VAL A 342 -16.21 -5.45 13.14
C VAL A 342 -16.85 -4.10 12.86
N ASP A 343 -16.25 -3.31 11.96
CA ASP A 343 -16.76 -2.00 11.56
C ASP A 343 -16.44 -1.65 10.11
N THR A 344 -17.01 -0.54 9.63
CA THR A 344 -16.88 -0.12 8.23
C THR A 344 -15.51 0.43 7.87
N VAL A 345 -14.68 0.80 8.86
CA VAL A 345 -13.35 1.37 8.64
C VAL A 345 -12.30 0.27 8.54
N PHE A 346 -12.19 -0.60 9.54
CA PHE A 346 -11.13 -1.61 9.64
C PHE A 346 -11.49 -2.92 8.93
N SER A 347 -12.76 -3.32 8.89
CA SER A 347 -13.13 -4.62 8.32
C SER A 347 -12.84 -4.73 6.81
N ARG A 348 -12.79 -3.61 6.08
CA ARG A 348 -12.46 -3.60 4.64
C ARG A 348 -10.97 -3.77 4.31
N TYR A 349 -10.05 -3.56 5.27
CA TYR A 349 -8.62 -3.75 5.02
C TYR A 349 -8.31 -5.22 4.79
N ARG A 350 -7.57 -5.52 3.72
CA ARG A 350 -6.99 -6.84 3.47
C ARG A 350 -5.60 -6.87 4.08
N VAL A 351 -5.28 -7.92 4.83
CA VAL A 351 -3.92 -8.16 5.35
C VAL A 351 -3.37 -9.36 4.60
N MET A 352 -2.39 -9.12 3.73
CA MET A 352 -1.88 -10.12 2.79
C MET A 352 -0.42 -10.44 3.11
N GLU A 353 -0.06 -11.71 3.00
CA GLU A 353 1.33 -12.14 3.14
C GLU A 353 2.05 -12.00 1.80
N THR A 354 3.04 -11.10 1.72
CA THR A 354 3.68 -10.67 0.46
C THR A 354 4.23 -11.85 -0.31
N GLU A 355 5.00 -12.73 0.34
CA GLU A 355 5.67 -13.86 -0.28
C GLU A 355 4.67 -14.86 -0.84
N ARG A 356 3.58 -15.11 -0.11
CA ARG A 356 2.52 -16.01 -0.55
C ARG A 356 1.83 -15.46 -1.80
N GLU A 357 1.48 -14.18 -1.78
CA GLU A 357 0.82 -13.56 -2.92
C GLU A 357 1.75 -13.48 -4.14
N MET A 358 3.00 -13.08 -3.96
CA MET A 358 3.97 -13.07 -5.06
C MET A 358 4.19 -14.46 -5.66
N ARG A 359 4.22 -15.53 -4.85
CA ARG A 359 4.26 -16.92 -5.37
C ARG A 359 3.02 -17.27 -6.20
N HIS A 360 1.84 -16.82 -5.80
CA HIS A 360 0.60 -17.06 -6.55
C HIS A 360 0.64 -16.43 -7.95
N PHE A 361 1.36 -15.32 -8.10
CA PHE A 361 1.59 -14.65 -9.38
C PHE A 361 2.78 -15.18 -10.17
N GLY A 362 3.45 -16.26 -9.72
CA GLY A 362 4.58 -16.82 -10.46
C GLY A 362 5.92 -16.12 -10.22
N LEU A 363 6.01 -15.17 -9.29
CA LEU A 363 7.24 -14.40 -9.02
C LEU A 363 8.27 -15.15 -8.16
N ALA A 364 7.93 -16.34 -7.67
CA ALA A 364 8.79 -17.18 -6.83
C ALA A 364 10.21 -17.40 -7.40
N PRO A 365 10.42 -17.64 -8.72
CA PRO A 365 11.74 -17.86 -9.27
C PRO A 365 12.69 -16.67 -9.06
N ALA A 366 12.17 -15.44 -9.00
CA ALA A 366 12.98 -14.23 -8.82
C ALA A 366 13.42 -14.00 -7.36
N PHE A 367 12.84 -14.68 -6.37
CA PHE A 367 13.14 -14.44 -4.95
C PHE A 367 14.63 -14.52 -4.60
N PRO A 368 15.42 -15.50 -5.08
CA PRO A 368 16.85 -15.56 -4.77
C PRO A 368 17.66 -14.37 -5.31
N GLY A 369 17.15 -13.66 -6.34
CA GLY A 369 17.76 -12.43 -6.85
C GLY A 369 17.38 -11.17 -6.08
N VAL A 370 16.46 -11.30 -5.12
CA VAL A 370 15.91 -10.25 -4.25
C VAL A 370 16.28 -10.50 -2.77
N ASP A 371 16.63 -11.74 -2.40
CA ASP A 371 17.17 -12.12 -1.10
C ASP A 371 18.57 -11.53 -0.89
N PHE A 372 18.67 -10.29 -0.40
CA PHE A 372 19.93 -9.69 0.05
C PHE A 372 20.08 -9.80 1.58
N PRO A 373 21.18 -10.41 2.09
CA PRO A 373 21.47 -10.45 3.52
C PRO A 373 21.76 -9.09 4.18
N GLU A 374 22.01 -8.04 3.40
CA GLU A 374 22.58 -6.77 3.90
C GLU A 374 21.71 -5.53 3.67
N ASN A 375 20.52 -5.65 3.05
CA ASN A 375 19.64 -4.51 2.80
C ASN A 375 18.36 -4.57 3.63
N ALA A 376 18.16 -3.56 4.47
CA ALA A 376 16.94 -3.32 5.23
C ALA A 376 15.77 -3.04 4.26
N GLY A 377 14.80 -3.96 4.17
CA GLY A 377 13.57 -3.75 3.40
C GLY A 377 12.76 -5.00 3.10
N GLY A 378 11.57 -4.80 2.51
CA GLY A 378 10.65 -5.85 2.09
C GLY A 378 10.75 -6.21 0.60
N PHE A 379 10.14 -7.33 0.18
CA PHE A 379 10.09 -7.75 -1.24
C PHE A 379 9.39 -6.71 -2.12
N LEU A 380 8.23 -6.24 -1.67
CA LEU A 380 7.43 -5.28 -2.43
C LEU A 380 8.03 -3.86 -2.37
N GLU A 381 8.80 -3.55 -1.32
CA GLU A 381 9.52 -2.27 -1.24
C GLU A 381 10.63 -2.23 -2.29
N ARG A 382 11.22 -3.40 -2.56
CA ARG A 382 12.30 -3.60 -3.54
C ARG A 382 11.80 -4.28 -4.81
N VAL A 383 10.53 -4.06 -5.15
CA VAL A 383 9.83 -4.75 -6.26
C VAL A 383 10.54 -4.63 -7.61
N TRP A 384 11.27 -3.53 -7.84
CA TRP A 384 12.02 -3.31 -9.07
C TRP A 384 13.17 -4.31 -9.29
N PHE A 385 13.69 -4.97 -8.25
CA PHE A 385 14.72 -6.01 -8.40
C PHE A 385 14.21 -7.25 -9.14
N PHE A 386 12.90 -7.49 -9.14
CA PHE A 386 12.30 -8.57 -9.91
C PHE A 386 12.51 -8.38 -11.42
N LEU A 387 12.70 -7.14 -11.88
CA LEU A 387 12.94 -6.82 -13.28
C LEU A 387 14.33 -7.27 -13.78
N LYS A 388 15.28 -7.60 -12.88
CA LYS A 388 16.55 -8.26 -13.25
C LYS A 388 16.32 -9.58 -14.00
N ARG A 389 15.13 -10.15 -13.84
CA ARG A 389 14.61 -11.27 -14.64
C ARG A 389 13.52 -10.73 -15.55
N PRO A 390 13.84 -10.36 -16.80
CA PRO A 390 12.88 -9.78 -17.74
C PRO A 390 11.56 -10.55 -17.87
N GLU A 391 11.62 -11.88 -17.76
CA GLU A 391 10.46 -12.77 -17.79
C GLU A 391 9.45 -12.52 -16.65
N SER A 392 9.88 -11.93 -15.53
CA SER A 392 9.02 -11.63 -14.38
C SER A 392 8.21 -10.34 -14.55
N GLN A 393 8.47 -9.53 -15.58
CA GLN A 393 7.83 -8.22 -15.74
C GLN A 393 6.30 -8.33 -15.88
N GLY A 394 5.80 -9.27 -16.69
CA GLY A 394 4.36 -9.43 -16.92
C GLY A 394 3.62 -9.88 -15.66
N ASP A 395 4.19 -10.86 -14.95
CA ASP A 395 3.66 -11.36 -13.66
C ASP A 395 3.64 -10.27 -12.60
N LEU A 396 4.68 -9.43 -12.58
CA LEU A 396 4.78 -8.30 -11.65
C LEU A 396 3.72 -7.24 -11.96
N SER A 397 3.55 -6.88 -13.23
CA SER A 397 2.49 -5.98 -13.67
C SER A 397 1.11 -6.51 -13.30
N ALA A 398 0.86 -7.82 -13.45
CA ALA A 398 -0.38 -8.46 -13.06
C ALA A 398 -0.61 -8.40 -11.54
N PHE A 399 0.42 -8.66 -10.74
CA PHE A 399 0.38 -8.53 -9.28
C PHE A 399 -0.02 -7.11 -8.84
N LEU A 400 0.68 -6.09 -9.37
CA LEU A 400 0.43 -4.69 -9.01
C LEU A 400 -0.98 -4.25 -9.45
N ARG A 401 -1.42 -4.65 -10.64
CA ARG A 401 -2.80 -4.42 -11.12
C ARG A 401 -3.85 -5.07 -10.22
N ARG A 402 -3.64 -6.32 -9.78
CA ARG A 402 -4.59 -7.06 -8.93
C ARG A 402 -4.86 -6.33 -7.62
N TYR A 403 -3.83 -5.71 -7.06
CA TYR A 403 -3.85 -5.04 -5.77
C TYR A 403 -4.06 -3.53 -5.85
N GLY A 404 -4.22 -2.98 -7.05
CA GLY A 404 -4.38 -1.54 -7.24
C GLY A 404 -3.17 -0.75 -6.74
N GLN A 405 -1.97 -1.32 -6.89
CA GLN A 405 -0.71 -0.64 -6.60
C GLN A 405 -0.39 0.30 -7.75
N ARG A 406 -0.33 1.59 -7.45
CA ARG A 406 -0.08 2.67 -8.40
C ARG A 406 1.17 3.48 -8.04
N LEU A 407 1.69 3.27 -6.84
CA LEU A 407 2.96 3.83 -6.39
C LEU A 407 3.95 2.69 -6.27
N VAL A 408 5.14 2.85 -6.85
CA VAL A 408 6.21 1.85 -6.74
C VAL A 408 7.54 2.54 -6.47
N ARG A 409 8.40 1.86 -5.74
CA ARG A 409 9.81 2.25 -5.69
C ARG A 409 10.55 1.65 -6.88
N LEU A 410 11.37 2.47 -7.53
CA LEU A 410 12.25 2.08 -8.62
C LEU A 410 13.46 3.01 -8.56
N ASP A 411 14.58 2.52 -8.03
CA ASP A 411 15.76 3.37 -7.76
C ASP A 411 16.69 3.46 -8.99
N ASP A 412 16.62 2.47 -9.88
CA ASP A 412 17.57 2.31 -10.98
C ASP A 412 16.85 1.88 -12.28
N LEU A 413 16.90 2.74 -13.29
CA LEU A 413 16.35 2.46 -14.63
C LEU A 413 17.23 1.49 -15.43
N ASN A 414 18.43 1.16 -14.95
CA ASN A 414 19.35 0.23 -15.61
C ASN A 414 19.27 -1.18 -15.00
N VAL A 415 18.36 -1.44 -14.07
CA VAL A 415 18.17 -2.78 -13.48
C VAL A 415 17.79 -3.84 -14.52
N ALA A 416 17.19 -3.41 -15.63
CA ALA A 416 16.77 -4.25 -16.75
C ALA A 416 16.97 -3.51 -18.07
N PRO A 417 16.92 -4.22 -19.22
CA PRO A 417 16.92 -3.58 -20.53
C PRO A 417 15.82 -2.51 -20.68
N PRO A 418 16.06 -1.41 -21.43
CA PRO A 418 15.10 -0.30 -21.55
C PRO A 418 13.69 -0.69 -22.01
N ASP A 419 13.54 -1.73 -22.85
CA ASP A 419 12.25 -2.24 -23.29
C ASP A 419 11.45 -2.90 -22.15
N VAL A 420 12.14 -3.60 -21.25
CA VAL A 420 11.54 -4.21 -20.05
C VAL A 420 11.06 -3.13 -19.08
N ILE A 421 11.88 -2.11 -18.84
CA ILE A 421 11.52 -0.97 -17.97
C ILE A 421 10.33 -0.19 -18.57
N ASN A 422 10.37 0.06 -19.87
CA ASN A 422 9.27 0.72 -20.57
C ASN A 422 7.97 -0.09 -20.45
N ARG A 423 7.99 -1.39 -20.75
CA ARG A 423 6.82 -2.26 -20.59
C ARG A 423 6.33 -2.27 -19.16
N PHE A 424 7.21 -2.38 -18.17
CA PHE A 424 6.81 -2.32 -16.77
C PHE A 424 6.07 -1.01 -16.42
N LEU A 425 6.63 0.14 -16.81
CA LEU A 425 6.05 1.45 -16.48
C LEU A 425 4.77 1.78 -17.28
N LEU A 426 4.61 1.22 -18.48
CA LEU A 426 3.47 1.50 -19.36
C LEU A 426 2.36 0.44 -19.23
N ASP A 427 2.74 -0.83 -19.13
CA ASP A 427 1.82 -1.97 -18.96
C ASP A 427 1.45 -2.17 -17.48
N THR A 428 1.76 -1.24 -16.60
CA THR A 428 1.29 -1.24 -15.21
C THR A 428 0.67 0.11 -14.93
N PRO A 429 -0.44 0.19 -14.18
CA PRO A 429 -1.06 1.46 -13.81
C PRO A 429 -0.24 2.18 -12.71
N ILE A 430 1.05 2.42 -12.97
CA ILE A 430 1.95 3.15 -12.09
C ILE A 430 1.74 4.63 -12.38
N ASP A 431 1.30 5.36 -11.36
CA ASP A 431 1.08 6.79 -11.41
C ASP A 431 2.34 7.52 -10.95
N LEU A 432 3.01 7.03 -9.90
CA LEU A 432 4.23 7.62 -9.33
C LEU A 432 5.33 6.57 -9.11
N ILE A 433 6.56 6.96 -9.39
CA ILE A 433 7.74 6.34 -8.76
C ILE A 433 8.04 7.13 -7.49
N VAL A 434 8.31 6.43 -6.39
CA VAL A 434 8.49 7.01 -5.06
C VAL A 434 9.72 6.45 -4.35
N SER A 435 10.24 7.19 -3.37
CA SER A 435 11.35 6.76 -2.49
C SER A 435 12.63 6.38 -3.24
N GLY A 436 13.14 7.29 -4.06
CA GLY A 436 14.40 7.14 -4.80
C GLY A 436 14.24 7.34 -6.31
N ALA A 437 13.26 8.13 -6.73
CA ALA A 437 12.92 8.30 -8.14
C ALA A 437 14.13 8.74 -9.00
N PRO A 438 14.52 7.95 -10.03
CA PRO A 438 15.54 8.32 -10.99
C PRO A 438 15.02 9.43 -11.91
N PRO A 439 15.90 10.08 -12.71
CA PRO A 439 15.51 11.11 -13.67
C PRO A 439 14.74 10.51 -14.88
N LEU A 440 13.52 10.02 -14.63
CA LEU A 440 12.71 9.22 -15.56
C LEU A 440 12.47 9.93 -16.90
N HIS A 441 12.06 11.20 -16.85
CA HIS A 441 11.67 11.92 -18.07
C HIS A 441 12.88 12.27 -18.94
N GLU A 442 14.04 12.52 -18.35
CA GLU A 442 15.30 12.70 -19.07
C GLU A 442 15.75 11.38 -19.69
N TRP A 443 15.69 10.29 -18.92
CA TRP A 443 16.01 8.95 -19.41
C TRP A 443 15.16 8.54 -20.62
N TRP A 444 13.87 8.88 -20.64
CA TRP A 444 12.99 8.63 -21.80
C TRP A 444 13.33 9.46 -23.03
N VAL A 445 13.95 10.63 -22.88
CA VAL A 445 14.43 11.41 -24.02
C VAL A 445 15.63 10.71 -24.67
N GLU A 446 16.51 10.12 -23.86
CA GLU A 446 17.69 9.38 -24.32
C GLU A 446 17.36 7.96 -24.83
N HIS A 447 16.31 7.35 -24.25
CA HIS A 447 15.85 6.01 -24.56
C HIS A 447 14.39 6.05 -25.03
N PRO A 448 14.11 6.67 -26.20
CA PRO A 448 12.74 6.87 -26.67
C PRO A 448 11.98 5.55 -26.82
N GLY A 449 12.71 4.44 -26.98
CA GLY A 449 12.18 3.08 -27.02
C GLY A 449 11.24 2.90 -28.21
N ASN A 450 11.63 2.11 -29.20
CA ASN A 450 10.68 1.66 -30.21
C ASN A 450 9.72 0.66 -29.57
N ILE A 451 8.67 1.13 -28.91
CA ILE A 451 7.44 0.36 -28.87
C ILE A 451 6.78 0.63 -30.22
N THR A 452 7.22 -0.13 -31.21
CA THR A 452 6.40 -0.38 -32.38
C THR A 452 5.02 -0.77 -31.87
N GLU A 453 3.99 -0.16 -32.44
CA GLU A 453 2.64 -0.69 -32.41
C GLU A 453 2.70 -2.18 -32.79
N GLN A 454 2.81 -3.09 -31.82
CA GLN A 454 2.25 -4.42 -31.97
C GLN A 454 0.78 -4.37 -31.56
N ALA A 455 0.06 -3.45 -32.20
CA ALA A 455 -1.36 -3.57 -32.42
C ALA A 455 -1.51 -4.28 -33.78
N HIS A 456 -1.92 -5.55 -33.72
CA HIS A 456 -2.59 -6.27 -34.80
C HIS A 456 -1.84 -6.50 -36.12
N THR A 457 -0.99 -7.52 -36.13
CA THR A 457 -0.89 -8.43 -37.30
C THR A 457 -0.70 -9.86 -36.81
N THR A 458 -1.77 -10.49 -36.35
CA THR A 458 -1.98 -11.93 -36.64
C THR A 458 -2.89 -11.99 -37.85
N ALA A 459 -2.26 -12.28 -38.98
CA ALA A 459 -2.89 -12.44 -40.28
C ALA A 459 -3.69 -13.75 -40.35
N ALA A 460 -4.79 -13.65 -41.10
CA ALA A 460 -5.61 -14.68 -41.75
C ALA A 460 -6.35 -15.71 -40.87
#